data_AF-A0A1K1KS38-F1
#
_entry.id   AF-A0A1K1KS38-F1
#
_cell.length_a   1.000
_cell.length_b   1.000
_cell.length_c   1.000
_cell.angle_alpha   90.00
_cell.angle_beta   90.00
_cell.angle_gamma   90.00
#
_symmetry.space_group_name_H-M   'P 1'
#
loop_
_entity.id
_entity.type
_entity.pdbx_description
1 polymer ?
#
loop_
_entity_poly.entity_id
_entity_poly.type
_entity_poly.pdbx_seq_one_letter_code
_entity_poly.pdbx_strand_id
1 'polypeptide(L)'
;MSRKELKKGAKTKLNGHFSFFFLLFLPYIVLYFIGSSQSNSQGLKTLQNQQTGLNWGSILLLLASLILVGAQFVSLDSIRNKAEYTQGFSKGFTIFSNSKYFWGAVGIGLLEFIWVFLWTLLLFVPGIIKGLAYSQAFYIYRDSVDAGQPLRFRGAVTQSRQMMDGHKWEFFVLQLSLIGWQILVWITNGLAGIWVFPYTNLTYANYYDHLKEEQAGNIVEPATEN
;
A
#
# COMPACT_ATOMS: atom_id res chain seq x y z
N MET A 1 18.33 8.04 2.41
CA MET A 1 17.85 8.82 1.24
C MET A 1 16.88 9.89 1.74
N SER A 2 16.93 11.11 1.21
CA SER A 2 16.03 12.18 1.64
C SER A 2 14.60 12.00 1.09
N ARG A 3 13.59 12.49 1.83
CA ARG A 3 12.19 12.53 1.39
C ARG A 3 11.98 13.20 0.02
N LYS A 4 12.84 14.16 -0.35
CA LYS A 4 12.79 14.83 -1.65
C LYS A 4 13.21 13.88 -2.77
N GLU A 5 14.24 13.08 -2.56
CA GLU A 5 14.73 12.09 -3.52
C GLU A 5 13.73 10.96 -3.73
N LEU A 6 13.11 10.44 -2.66
CA LEU A 6 12.06 9.42 -2.74
C LEU A 6 10.92 9.87 -3.66
N LYS A 7 10.41 11.09 -3.41
CA LYS A 7 9.33 11.71 -4.18
C LYS A 7 9.76 12.05 -5.61
N LYS A 8 11.01 12.46 -5.82
CA LYS A 8 11.55 12.74 -7.16
C LYS A 8 11.64 11.46 -7.98
N GLY A 9 12.16 10.36 -7.41
CA GLY A 9 12.23 9.05 -8.06
C GLY A 9 10.86 8.55 -8.48
N ALA A 10 9.88 8.60 -7.57
CA ALA A 10 8.50 8.25 -7.86
C ALA A 10 7.89 9.09 -9.00
N LYS A 11 8.10 10.42 -8.96
CA LYS A 11 7.61 11.33 -9.99
C LYS A 11 8.26 11.08 -11.36
N THR A 12 9.57 10.83 -11.40
CA THR A 12 10.29 10.51 -12.64
C THR A 12 9.76 9.22 -13.26
N LYS A 13 9.59 8.16 -12.45
CA LYS A 13 9.03 6.89 -12.93
C LYS A 13 7.61 7.04 -13.44
N LEU A 14 6.76 7.72 -12.69
CA LEU A 14 5.38 7.96 -13.08
C LEU A 14 5.28 8.74 -14.39
N ASN A 15 5.98 9.86 -14.51
CA ASN A 15 5.90 10.71 -15.69
C ASN A 15 6.54 10.04 -16.92
N GLY A 16 7.57 9.21 -16.74
CA GLY A 16 8.17 8.45 -17.83
C GLY A 16 7.25 7.37 -18.41
N HIS A 17 6.35 6.81 -17.60
CA HIS A 17 5.45 5.72 -17.99
C HIS A 17 4.00 5.97 -17.57
N PHE A 18 3.51 7.21 -17.76
CA PHE A 18 2.22 7.63 -17.19
C PHE A 18 1.06 6.74 -17.62
N SER A 19 0.93 6.44 -18.92
CA SER A 19 -0.16 5.61 -19.44
C SER A 19 -0.17 4.20 -18.82
N PHE A 20 1.02 3.65 -18.55
CA PHE A 20 1.14 2.36 -17.88
C PHE A 20 0.60 2.42 -16.45
N PHE A 21 1.04 3.41 -15.66
CA PHE A 21 0.59 3.57 -14.27
C PHE A 21 -0.89 3.96 -14.18
N PHE A 22 -1.39 4.77 -15.11
CA PHE A 22 -2.81 5.06 -15.22
C PHE A 22 -3.62 3.78 -15.39
N LEU A 23 -3.25 2.94 -16.37
CA LEU A 23 -3.93 1.67 -16.60
C LEU A 23 -3.76 0.69 -15.43
N LEU A 24 -2.60 0.68 -14.77
CA LEU A 24 -2.32 -0.16 -13.60
C LEU A 24 -3.25 0.13 -12.43
N PHE A 25 -3.51 1.42 -12.15
CA PHE A 25 -4.37 1.85 -11.04
C PHE A 25 -5.84 2.00 -11.45
N LEU A 26 -6.16 1.96 -12.74
CA LEU A 26 -7.54 2.12 -13.23
C LEU A 26 -8.53 1.13 -12.59
N PRO A 27 -8.26 -0.18 -12.47
CA PRO A 27 -9.20 -1.09 -11.81
C PRO A 27 -9.46 -0.72 -10.35
N TYR A 28 -8.43 -0.29 -9.62
CA TYR A 28 -8.56 0.19 -8.25
C TYR A 28 -9.44 1.44 -8.20
N ILE A 29 -9.19 2.44 -9.06
CA ILE A 29 -9.94 3.70 -9.08
C ILE A 29 -11.43 3.45 -9.35
N VAL A 30 -11.75 2.63 -10.35
CA VAL A 30 -13.13 2.31 -10.73
C VAL A 30 -13.85 1.59 -9.59
N LEU A 31 -13.24 0.52 -9.03
CA LEU A 31 -13.84 -0.24 -7.93
C LEU A 31 -14.02 0.62 -6.67
N TYR A 32 -13.03 1.46 -6.36
CA TYR A 32 -13.09 2.37 -5.21
C TYR A 32 -14.22 3.39 -5.36
N PHE A 33 -14.37 4.00 -6.53
CA PHE A 33 -15.40 5.02 -6.76
C PHE A 33 -16.82 4.44 -6.76
N ILE A 34 -17.04 3.30 -7.44
CA ILE A 34 -18.33 2.61 -7.45
C ILE A 34 -18.67 2.09 -6.05
N GLY A 35 -17.70 1.44 -5.40
CA GLY A 35 -17.88 0.87 -4.06
C GLY A 35 -18.19 1.92 -2.99
N SER A 36 -17.47 3.04 -3.01
CA SER A 36 -17.73 4.16 -2.08
C SER A 36 -19.09 4.81 -2.32
N SER A 37 -19.46 5.07 -3.57
CA SER A 37 -20.76 5.63 -3.92
C SER A 37 -21.92 4.73 -3.46
N GLN A 38 -21.80 3.43 -3.69
CA GLN A 38 -22.82 2.46 -3.29
C GLN A 38 -22.89 2.29 -1.76
N SER A 39 -21.74 2.20 -1.08
CA SER A 39 -21.69 2.05 0.38
C SER A 39 -22.25 3.30 1.09
N ASN A 40 -21.91 4.50 0.61
CA ASN A 40 -22.48 5.74 1.13
C ASN A 40 -24.00 5.79 0.94
N SER A 41 -24.49 5.36 -0.22
CA SER A 41 -25.94 5.29 -0.48
C SER A 41 -26.64 4.31 0.48
N GLN A 42 -26.00 3.18 0.83
CA GLN A 42 -26.52 2.23 1.80
C GLN A 42 -26.50 2.81 3.22
N GLY A 43 -25.42 3.48 3.62
CA GLY A 43 -25.34 4.16 4.92
C GLY A 43 -26.45 5.21 5.09
N LEU A 44 -26.72 6.00 4.05
CA LEU A 44 -27.83 6.96 4.06
C LEU A 44 -29.19 6.27 4.22
N LYS A 45 -29.43 5.15 3.54
CA LYS A 45 -30.66 4.36 3.69
C LYS A 45 -30.81 3.77 5.09
N THR A 46 -29.73 3.26 5.69
CA THR A 46 -29.71 2.79 7.07
C THR A 46 -30.09 3.91 8.04
N LEU A 47 -29.51 5.11 7.87
CA LEU A 47 -29.86 6.28 8.69
C LEU A 47 -31.32 6.72 8.51
N GLN A 48 -31.90 6.49 7.34
CA GLN A 48 -33.31 6.76 7.03
C GLN A 48 -34.25 5.61 7.44
N ASN A 49 -33.78 4.63 8.23
CA ASN A 49 -34.53 3.44 8.64
C ASN A 49 -35.15 2.66 7.47
N GLN A 50 -34.56 2.73 6.28
CA GLN A 50 -34.97 1.94 5.13
C GLN A 50 -34.35 0.55 5.20
N GLN A 51 -35.09 -0.47 4.77
CA GLN A 51 -34.57 -1.83 4.69
C GLN A 51 -33.41 -1.89 3.70
N THR A 52 -32.20 -2.13 4.22
CA THR A 52 -30.99 -2.28 3.42
C THR A 52 -30.68 -3.75 3.21
N GLY A 53 -30.57 -4.18 1.94
CA GLY A 53 -30.03 -5.49 1.58
C GLY A 53 -28.51 -5.57 1.77
N LEU A 54 -27.88 -6.56 1.14
CA LEU A 54 -26.42 -6.73 1.16
C LEU A 54 -25.70 -5.43 0.73
N ASN A 55 -24.71 -5.01 1.50
CA ASN A 55 -23.88 -3.86 1.14
C ASN A 55 -22.82 -4.26 0.10
N TRP A 56 -23.24 -4.32 -1.17
CA TRP A 56 -22.36 -4.56 -2.31
C TRP A 56 -21.20 -3.57 -2.40
N GLY A 57 -21.39 -2.33 -1.92
CA GLY A 57 -20.35 -1.32 -1.87
C GLY A 57 -19.14 -1.77 -1.04
N SER A 58 -19.38 -2.36 0.13
CA SER A 58 -18.32 -2.90 0.98
C SER A 58 -17.53 -4.03 0.29
N ILE A 59 -18.20 -4.89 -0.48
CA ILE A 59 -17.54 -5.97 -1.22
C ILE A 59 -16.63 -5.39 -2.31
N LEU A 60 -17.10 -4.39 -3.05
CA LEU A 60 -16.29 -3.70 -4.08
C LEU A 60 -15.09 -2.98 -3.46
N LEU A 61 -15.24 -2.39 -2.28
CA LEU A 61 -14.13 -1.74 -1.56
C LEU A 61 -13.09 -2.76 -1.07
N LEU A 62 -13.51 -3.93 -0.61
CA LEU A 62 -12.59 -5.02 -0.26
C LEU A 62 -11.82 -5.49 -1.50
N LEU A 63 -12.50 -5.69 -2.64
CA LEU A 63 -11.83 -6.05 -3.89
C LEU A 63 -10.86 -4.96 -4.37
N ALA A 64 -11.24 -3.68 -4.26
CA ALA A 64 -10.37 -2.55 -4.57
C ALA A 64 -9.10 -2.58 -3.71
N SER A 65 -9.21 -2.90 -2.41
CA SER A 65 -8.05 -3.00 -1.52
C SER A 65 -7.07 -4.10 -1.93
N LEU A 66 -7.55 -5.25 -2.43
CA LEU A 66 -6.70 -6.33 -2.93
C LEU A 66 -5.99 -5.94 -4.24
N ILE A 67 -6.72 -5.31 -5.17
CA ILE A 67 -6.16 -4.77 -6.41
C ILE A 67 -5.06 -3.74 -6.09
N LEU A 68 -5.28 -2.88 -5.09
CA LEU A 68 -4.29 -1.89 -4.68
C LEU A 68 -2.98 -2.54 -4.24
N VAL A 69 -3.04 -3.64 -3.47
CA VAL A 69 -1.83 -4.40 -3.08
C VAL A 69 -1.13 -4.99 -4.31
N GLY A 70 -1.88 -5.49 -5.30
CA GLY A 70 -1.33 -5.90 -6.59
C GLY A 70 -0.58 -4.78 -7.31
N ALA A 71 -1.18 -3.59 -7.38
CA ALA A 71 -0.55 -2.40 -7.99
C ALA A 71 0.68 -1.92 -7.19
N GLN A 72 0.68 -2.07 -5.85
CA GLN A 72 1.84 -1.79 -5.01
C GLN A 72 3.02 -2.70 -5.34
N PHE A 73 2.76 -3.99 -5.60
CA PHE A 73 3.80 -4.93 -6.00
C PHE A 73 4.44 -4.52 -7.34
N VAL A 74 3.62 -4.21 -8.34
CA VAL A 74 4.13 -3.75 -9.64
C VAL A 74 4.85 -2.39 -9.52
N SER A 75 4.41 -1.52 -8.60
CA SER A 75 5.10 -0.26 -8.30
C SER A 75 6.49 -0.50 -7.74
N LEU A 76 6.65 -1.48 -6.84
CA LEU A 76 7.96 -1.87 -6.30
C LEU A 76 8.87 -2.48 -7.37
N ASP A 77 8.32 -3.28 -8.28
CA ASP A 77 9.10 -3.80 -9.42
C ASP A 77 9.55 -2.67 -10.36
N SER A 78 8.75 -1.61 -10.48
CA SER A 78 9.09 -0.43 -11.29
C SER A 78 10.22 0.40 -10.68
N ILE A 79 10.21 0.55 -9.36
CA ILE A 79 11.31 1.17 -8.61
C ILE A 79 12.60 0.38 -8.79
N ARG A 80 12.51 -0.95 -8.66
CA ARG A 80 13.65 -1.89 -8.83
C ARG A 80 14.11 -2.08 -10.27
N ASN A 81 13.53 -1.35 -11.24
CA ASN A 81 13.81 -1.50 -12.66
C ASN A 81 13.55 -2.92 -13.23
N LYS A 82 12.67 -3.69 -12.58
CA LYS A 82 12.26 -5.04 -13.02
C LYS A 82 10.92 -5.04 -13.75
N ALA A 83 10.17 -3.95 -13.70
CA ALA A 83 8.88 -3.87 -14.36
C ALA A 83 9.02 -3.71 -15.88
N GLU A 84 8.35 -4.60 -16.61
CA GLU A 84 8.02 -4.35 -18.01
C GLU A 84 6.81 -3.40 -18.07
N TYR A 85 6.94 -2.27 -18.76
CA TYR A 85 5.90 -1.24 -18.88
C TYR A 85 4.86 -1.58 -19.95
N THR A 86 4.40 -2.83 -19.96
CA THR A 86 3.41 -3.37 -20.90
C THR A 86 2.20 -3.89 -20.12
N GLN A 87 1.03 -3.86 -20.75
CA GLN A 87 -0.21 -4.42 -20.18
C GLN A 87 -0.58 -3.90 -18.78
N GLY A 88 -0.45 -2.58 -18.55
CA GLY A 88 -0.68 -1.96 -17.23
C GLY A 88 -2.00 -2.40 -16.58
N PHE A 89 -3.09 -2.44 -17.34
CA PHE A 89 -4.41 -2.87 -16.86
C PHE A 89 -4.40 -4.30 -16.29
N SER A 90 -3.87 -5.26 -17.05
CA SER A 90 -3.76 -6.66 -16.61
C SER A 90 -2.84 -6.80 -15.39
N LYS A 91 -1.74 -6.03 -15.34
CA LYS A 91 -0.84 -6.01 -14.18
C LYS A 91 -1.49 -5.45 -12.92
N GLY A 92 -2.58 -4.69 -13.03
CA GLY A 92 -3.40 -4.29 -11.86
C GLY A 92 -3.94 -5.51 -11.09
N PHE A 93 -4.11 -6.63 -11.78
CA PHE A 93 -4.60 -7.90 -11.22
C PHE A 93 -3.48 -8.86 -10.82
N THR A 94 -2.21 -8.41 -10.72
CA THR A 94 -1.07 -9.25 -10.30
C THR A 94 -1.30 -9.94 -8.96
N ILE A 95 -2.14 -9.38 -8.08
CA ILE A 95 -2.50 -10.04 -6.82
C ILE A 95 -3.15 -11.41 -7.03
N PHE A 96 -3.84 -11.61 -8.15
CA PHE A 96 -4.53 -12.85 -8.52
C PHE A 96 -3.69 -13.80 -9.38
N SER A 97 -2.51 -13.36 -9.87
CA SER A 97 -1.66 -14.22 -10.71
C SER A 97 -0.92 -15.29 -9.91
N ASN A 98 -0.83 -15.15 -8.59
CA ASN A 98 -0.20 -16.12 -7.70
C ASN A 98 -1.04 -16.28 -6.42
N SER A 99 -1.46 -17.50 -6.11
CA SER A 99 -2.27 -17.80 -4.93
C SER A 99 -1.59 -17.40 -3.62
N LYS A 100 -0.25 -17.46 -3.56
CA LYS A 100 0.52 -17.00 -2.39
C LYS A 100 0.41 -15.50 -2.19
N TYR A 101 0.45 -14.69 -3.27
CA TYR A 101 0.26 -13.25 -3.16
C TYR A 101 -1.13 -12.91 -2.65
N PHE A 102 -2.16 -13.56 -3.21
CA PHE A 102 -3.54 -13.38 -2.79
C PHE A 102 -3.74 -13.69 -1.30
N TRP A 103 -3.37 -14.91 -0.88
CA TRP A 103 -3.53 -15.31 0.52
C TRP A 103 -2.61 -14.54 1.48
N GLY A 104 -1.45 -14.11 1.01
CA GLY A 104 -0.56 -13.18 1.71
C GLY A 104 -1.25 -11.86 2.02
N ALA A 105 -1.83 -11.23 1.00
CA ALA A 105 -2.52 -9.95 1.16
C ALA A 105 -3.76 -10.06 2.05
N VAL A 106 -4.58 -11.10 1.87
CA VAL A 106 -5.74 -11.35 2.72
C VAL A 106 -5.30 -11.62 4.17
N GLY A 107 -4.33 -12.51 4.36
CA GLY A 107 -3.87 -12.93 5.69
C GLY A 107 -3.19 -11.80 6.47
N ILE A 108 -2.32 -11.02 5.82
CA ILE A 108 -1.65 -9.87 6.43
C ILE A 108 -2.64 -8.74 6.67
N GLY A 109 -3.48 -8.40 5.67
CA GLY A 109 -4.46 -7.33 5.81
C GLY A 109 -5.45 -7.60 6.95
N LEU A 110 -5.92 -8.84 7.10
CA LEU A 110 -6.78 -9.22 8.22
C LEU A 110 -6.06 -9.14 9.56
N LEU A 111 -4.80 -9.59 9.62
CA LEU A 111 -4.01 -9.56 10.84
C LEU A 111 -3.72 -8.12 11.29
N GLU A 112 -3.31 -7.27 10.36
CA GLU A 112 -3.08 -5.85 10.60
C GLU A 112 -4.35 -5.15 11.04
N PHE A 113 -5.48 -5.42 10.38
CA PHE A 113 -6.77 -4.86 10.76
C PHE A 113 -7.11 -5.19 12.21
N ILE A 114 -7.03 -6.47 12.61
CA ILE A 114 -7.33 -6.90 13.98
C ILE A 114 -6.38 -6.22 14.97
N TRP A 115 -5.07 -6.22 14.70
CA TRP A 115 -4.11 -5.64 15.63
C TRP A 115 -4.26 -4.12 15.77
N VAL A 116 -4.36 -3.39 14.65
CA VAL A 116 -4.56 -1.94 14.68
C VAL A 116 -5.88 -1.60 15.34
N PHE A 117 -6.96 -2.36 15.08
CA PHE A 117 -8.25 -2.16 15.72
C PHE A 117 -8.16 -2.34 17.25
N LEU A 118 -7.53 -3.42 17.73
CA LEU A 118 -7.32 -3.67 19.16
C LEU A 118 -6.50 -2.56 19.84
N TRP A 119 -5.44 -2.08 19.19
CA TRP A 119 -4.64 -0.97 19.70
C TRP A 119 -5.41 0.34 19.73
N THR A 120 -6.19 0.61 18.68
CA THR A 120 -7.03 1.82 18.57
C THR A 120 -8.15 1.82 19.61
N LEU A 121 -8.71 0.65 19.91
CA LEU A 121 -9.73 0.46 20.95
C LEU A 121 -9.19 0.78 22.33
N LEU A 122 -7.93 0.42 22.60
CA LEU A 122 -7.26 0.78 23.85
C LEU A 122 -6.97 2.29 23.89
N LEU A 123 -6.31 2.81 22.85
CA LEU A 123 -5.92 4.21 22.72
C LEU A 123 -5.70 4.57 21.23
N PHE A 124 -6.14 5.75 20.82
CA PHE A 124 -6.02 6.21 19.43
C PHE A 124 -4.57 6.32 18.93
N VAL A 125 -3.67 6.91 19.74
CA VAL A 125 -2.27 7.17 19.33
C VAL A 125 -1.46 5.87 19.10
N PRO A 126 -1.50 4.87 20.00
CA PRO A 126 -0.89 3.56 19.74
C PRO A 126 -1.40 2.87 18.47
N GLY A 127 -2.69 3.04 18.12
CA GLY A 127 -3.25 2.54 16.87
C GLY A 127 -2.48 3.05 15.64
N ILE A 128 -2.23 4.36 15.58
CA ILE A 128 -1.45 5.01 14.50
C ILE A 128 -0.02 4.46 14.48
N ILE A 129 0.65 4.39 15.63
CA ILE A 129 2.04 3.92 15.73
C ILE A 129 2.16 2.47 15.21
N LYS A 130 1.18 1.61 15.53
CA LYS A 130 1.17 0.22 15.05
C LYS A 130 0.85 0.12 13.56
N GLY A 131 -0.05 0.96 13.05
CA GLY A 131 -0.28 1.07 11.60
C GLY A 131 0.99 1.44 10.83
N LEU A 132 1.76 2.42 11.33
CA LEU A 132 3.07 2.77 10.77
C LEU A 132 4.05 1.61 10.85
N ALA A 133 4.10 0.89 11.97
CA ALA A 133 5.01 -0.22 12.17
C ALA A 133 4.73 -1.42 11.23
N TYR A 134 3.49 -1.61 10.78
CA TYR A 134 3.11 -2.73 9.92
C TYR A 134 3.11 -2.39 8.43
N SER A 135 3.29 -1.12 8.08
CA SER A 135 3.21 -0.60 6.71
C SER A 135 4.06 -1.31 5.64
N GLN A 136 5.11 -2.03 6.03
CA GLN A 136 6.02 -2.72 5.10
C GLN A 136 5.70 -4.23 4.95
N ALA A 137 4.74 -4.76 5.70
CA ALA A 137 4.52 -6.21 5.79
C ALA A 137 4.14 -6.86 4.45
N PHE A 138 3.33 -6.17 3.62
CA PHE A 138 2.97 -6.67 2.29
C PHE A 138 4.19 -6.83 1.39
N TYR A 139 5.10 -5.85 1.38
CA TYR A 139 6.32 -5.89 0.57
C TYR A 139 7.29 -6.96 1.05
N ILE A 140 7.46 -7.08 2.38
CA ILE A 140 8.30 -8.11 3.00
C ILE A 140 7.78 -9.51 2.67
N TYR A 141 6.47 -9.72 2.80
CA TYR A 141 5.87 -11.01 2.48
C TYR A 141 6.06 -11.36 1.02
N ARG A 142 5.80 -10.42 0.10
CA ARG A 142 6.03 -10.63 -1.32
C ARG A 142 7.48 -11.01 -1.61
N ASP A 143 8.44 -10.25 -1.09
CA ASP A 143 9.86 -10.55 -1.29
C ASP A 143 10.24 -11.94 -0.73
N SER A 144 9.60 -12.42 0.34
CA SER A 144 9.80 -13.79 0.85
C SER A 144 9.20 -14.87 -0.06
N VAL A 145 8.06 -14.59 -0.69
CA VAL A 145 7.45 -15.48 -1.68
C VAL A 145 8.34 -15.57 -2.92
N ASP A 146 8.87 -14.43 -3.38
CA ASP A 146 9.76 -14.34 -4.54
C ASP A 146 11.09 -15.06 -4.29
N ALA A 147 11.58 -15.07 -3.05
CA ALA A 147 12.75 -15.82 -2.62
C ALA A 147 12.50 -17.35 -2.48
N GLY A 148 11.28 -17.82 -2.71
CA GLY A 148 10.91 -19.24 -2.62
C GLY A 148 10.63 -19.76 -1.20
N GLN A 149 10.80 -18.94 -0.17
CA GLN A 149 10.58 -19.30 1.24
C GLN A 149 9.53 -18.36 1.88
N PRO A 150 8.23 -18.58 1.60
CA PRO A 150 7.18 -17.69 2.06
C PRO A 150 7.10 -17.66 3.59
N LEU A 151 7.24 -16.46 4.17
CA LEU A 151 7.09 -16.26 5.61
C LEU A 151 5.66 -16.57 6.08
N ARG A 152 5.50 -16.87 7.36
CA ARG A 152 4.17 -16.81 7.99
C ARG A 152 3.68 -15.36 8.02
N PHE A 153 2.37 -15.13 7.91
CA PHE A 153 1.79 -13.76 7.92
C PHE A 153 2.23 -12.94 9.14
N ARG A 154 2.21 -13.54 10.34
CA ARG A 154 2.73 -12.91 11.57
C ARG A 154 4.22 -12.59 11.50
N GLY A 155 5.00 -13.43 10.80
CA GLY A 155 6.43 -13.22 10.57
C GLY A 155 6.68 -11.98 9.72
N ALA A 156 5.94 -11.81 8.62
CA ALA A 156 6.02 -10.61 7.79
C ALA A 156 5.69 -9.32 8.57
N VAL A 157 4.62 -9.34 9.38
CA VAL A 157 4.27 -8.17 10.22
C VAL A 157 5.31 -7.91 11.31
N THR A 158 5.91 -8.97 11.88
CA THR A 158 6.99 -8.84 12.88
C THR A 158 8.24 -8.23 12.27
N GLN A 159 8.64 -8.68 11.07
CA GLN A 159 9.76 -8.10 10.34
C GLN A 159 9.48 -6.66 9.94
N SER A 160 8.27 -6.32 9.49
CA SER A 160 7.88 -4.91 9.24
C SER A 160 8.07 -4.07 10.49
N ARG A 161 7.63 -4.57 11.66
CA ARG A 161 7.77 -3.84 12.92
C ARG A 161 9.23 -3.57 13.28
N GLN A 162 10.12 -4.52 13.03
CA GLN A 162 11.56 -4.43 13.27
C GLN A 162 12.23 -3.47 12.27
N MET A 163 11.94 -3.62 10.98
CA MET A 163 12.42 -2.73 9.91
C MET A 163 11.96 -1.28 10.13
N MET A 164 10.77 -1.09 10.67
CA MET A 164 10.23 0.23 10.99
C MET A 164 10.68 0.77 12.35
N ASP A 165 11.53 0.08 13.11
CA ASP A 165 12.06 0.63 14.35
C ASP A 165 13.07 1.75 14.05
N GLY A 166 13.00 2.88 14.75
CA GLY A 166 13.72 4.11 14.37
C GLY A 166 13.13 4.89 13.18
N HIS A 167 12.44 4.22 12.24
CA HIS A 167 11.94 4.85 11.00
C HIS A 167 10.46 5.28 11.01
N LYS A 168 9.70 5.03 12.10
CA LYS A 168 8.24 5.36 12.14
C LYS A 168 7.97 6.84 11.95
N TRP A 169 8.77 7.70 12.59
CA TRP A 169 8.61 9.15 12.48
C TRP A 169 8.93 9.62 11.06
N GLU A 170 10.00 9.11 10.46
CA GLU A 170 10.35 9.43 9.08
C GLU A 170 9.21 9.11 8.10
N PHE A 171 8.65 7.90 8.20
CA PHE A 171 7.52 7.48 7.38
C PHE A 171 6.26 8.31 7.64
N PHE A 172 5.98 8.65 8.89
CA PHE A 172 4.86 9.53 9.23
C PHE A 172 5.00 10.92 8.59
N VAL A 173 6.19 11.53 8.66
CA VAL A 173 6.41 12.83 8.02
C VAL A 173 6.42 12.70 6.49
N LEU A 174 6.84 11.56 5.92
CA LEU A 174 6.68 11.29 4.49
C LEU A 174 5.20 11.32 4.09
N GLN A 175 4.34 10.61 4.82
CA GLN A 175 2.89 10.61 4.61
C GLN A 175 2.28 12.01 4.77
N LEU A 176 2.67 12.77 5.81
CA LEU A 176 2.25 14.17 5.97
C LEU A 176 2.68 15.04 4.80
N SER A 177 3.86 14.82 4.23
CA SER A 177 4.31 15.57 3.05
C SER A 177 3.51 15.28 1.78
N LEU A 178 2.72 14.20 1.79
CA LEU A 178 1.81 13.79 0.72
C LEU A 178 0.35 14.15 1.02
N ILE A 179 0.02 14.60 2.23
CA ILE A 179 -1.36 14.90 2.63
C ILE A 179 -2.00 16.00 1.78
N GLY A 180 -1.21 16.99 1.34
CA GLY A 180 -1.69 18.04 0.44
C GLY A 180 -2.20 17.50 -0.90
N TRP A 181 -1.55 16.44 -1.43
CA TRP A 181 -2.03 15.76 -2.63
C TRP A 181 -3.31 14.98 -2.37
N GLN A 182 -3.44 14.36 -1.19
CA GLN A 182 -4.68 13.68 -0.82
C GLN A 182 -5.84 14.68 -0.70
N ILE A 183 -5.64 15.84 -0.07
CA ILE A 183 -6.64 16.92 -0.02
C ILE A 183 -7.06 17.35 -1.43
N LEU A 184 -6.13 17.44 -2.39
CA LEU A 184 -6.45 17.72 -3.78
C LEU A 184 -7.35 16.65 -4.41
N VAL A 185 -7.14 15.37 -4.09
CA VAL A 185 -8.04 14.28 -4.53
C VAL A 185 -9.45 14.50 -3.98
N TRP A 186 -9.60 14.88 -2.71
CA TRP A 186 -10.91 15.18 -2.11
C TRP A 186 -11.59 16.39 -2.78
N ILE A 187 -10.87 17.49 -2.97
CA ILE A 187 -11.42 18.72 -3.59
C ILE A 187 -11.86 18.48 -5.04
N THR A 188 -11.12 17.65 -5.78
CA THR A 188 -11.44 17.32 -7.18
C THR A 188 -12.38 16.13 -7.32
N ASN A 189 -13.01 15.69 -6.22
CA ASN A 189 -13.90 14.53 -6.16
C ASN A 189 -13.31 13.26 -6.80
N GLY A 190 -12.03 13.01 -6.56
CA GLY A 190 -11.32 11.82 -7.03
C GLY A 190 -10.53 12.00 -8.32
N LEU A 191 -10.72 13.09 -9.08
CA LEU A 191 -10.06 13.27 -10.39
C LEU A 191 -8.53 13.35 -10.27
N ALA A 192 -8.01 14.06 -9.26
CA ALA A 192 -6.56 14.09 -9.02
C ALA A 192 -6.00 12.72 -8.62
N GLY A 193 -6.84 11.77 -8.20
CA GLY A 193 -6.44 10.40 -7.82
C GLY A 193 -5.76 9.65 -8.95
N ILE A 194 -6.10 9.97 -10.21
CA ILE A 194 -5.48 9.41 -11.42
C ILE A 194 -3.94 9.53 -11.39
N TRP A 195 -3.42 10.66 -10.93
CA TRP A 195 -1.98 10.88 -10.81
C TRP A 195 -1.48 10.64 -9.38
N VAL A 196 -2.27 11.01 -8.37
CA VAL A 196 -1.84 10.95 -6.96
C VAL A 196 -1.70 9.52 -6.44
N PHE A 197 -2.57 8.58 -6.82
CA PHE A 197 -2.48 7.19 -6.38
C PHE A 197 -1.20 6.49 -6.86
N PRO A 198 -0.85 6.48 -8.16
CA PRO A 198 0.40 5.87 -8.59
C PRO A 198 1.61 6.61 -8.01
N TYR A 199 1.57 7.95 -7.92
CA TYR A 199 2.65 8.75 -7.33
C TYR A 199 2.94 8.36 -5.87
N THR A 200 1.89 8.24 -5.06
CA THR A 200 1.98 7.92 -3.64
C THR A 200 2.49 6.49 -3.43
N ASN A 201 1.96 5.51 -4.17
CA ASN A 201 2.38 4.12 -4.05
C ASN A 201 3.79 3.87 -4.57
N LEU A 202 4.24 4.56 -5.64
CA LEU A 202 5.64 4.56 -6.06
C LEU A 202 6.55 5.17 -5.00
N THR A 203 6.10 6.21 -4.30
CA THR A 203 6.87 6.83 -3.21
C THR A 203 7.03 5.86 -2.04
N TYR A 204 5.97 5.15 -1.65
CA TYR A 204 6.04 4.14 -0.59
C TYR A 204 6.87 2.91 -0.99
N ALA A 205 6.76 2.46 -2.23
CA ALA A 205 7.60 1.40 -2.75
C ALA A 205 9.09 1.78 -2.75
N ASN A 206 9.40 3.02 -3.12
CA ASN A 206 10.76 3.56 -3.07
C ASN A 206 11.28 3.65 -1.63
N TYR A 207 10.42 4.04 -0.69
CA TYR A 207 10.77 4.06 0.73
C TYR A 207 11.08 2.66 1.27
N TYR A 208 10.24 1.66 0.94
CA TYR A 208 10.49 0.27 1.31
C TYR A 208 11.83 -0.24 0.76
N ASP A 209 12.10 -0.01 -0.52
CA ASP A 209 13.33 -0.48 -1.16
C ASP A 209 14.56 0.15 -0.50
N HIS A 210 14.48 1.45 -0.18
CA HIS A 210 15.52 2.15 0.56
C HIS A 210 15.77 1.55 1.95
N LEU A 211 14.74 1.27 2.75
CA LEU A 211 14.91 0.63 4.07
C LEU A 211 15.55 -0.76 3.95
N LYS A 212 15.22 -1.50 2.89
CA LYS A 212 15.80 -2.81 2.63
C LYS A 212 17.29 -2.72 2.29
N GLU A 213 17.69 -1.74 1.49
CA GLU A 213 19.09 -1.46 1.18
C GLU A 213 19.88 -1.03 2.42
N GLU A 214 19.32 -0.15 3.25
CA GLU A 214 19.94 0.30 4.50
C GLU A 214 20.15 -0.87 5.47
N GLN A 215 19.14 -1.72 5.64
CA GLN A 215 19.26 -2.93 6.46
C GLN A 215 20.32 -3.90 5.92
N ALA A 216 20.45 -4.04 4.59
CA ALA A 216 21.49 -4.87 3.99
C ALA A 216 22.89 -4.29 4.18
N GLY A 217 23.07 -2.97 4.06
CA GLY A 217 24.33 -2.29 4.35
C GLY A 217 24.78 -2.47 5.79
N ASN A 218 23.85 -2.32 6.74
CA ASN A 218 24.10 -2.52 8.17
C ASN A 218 24.44 -3.98 8.55
N ILE A 219 24.12 -4.97 7.70
CA ILE A 219 24.50 -6.37 7.89
C ILE A 219 25.91 -6.66 7.35
N VAL A 220 26.40 -5.87 6.39
CA VAL A 220 27.75 -6.02 5.82
C VAL A 220 28.80 -5.27 6.67
N GLU A 221 28.40 -4.19 7.34
CA GLU A 221 29.28 -3.35 8.17
C GLU A 221 29.63 -3.83 9.62
N PRO A 222 29.04 -4.87 10.25
CA PRO A 222 29.28 -5.15 11.68
C PRO A 222 30.38 -6.19 11.96
N ALA A 223 31.40 -6.35 11.09
CA ALA A 223 32.48 -7.34 11.32
C ALA A 223 33.91 -6.86 11.02
N THR A 224 34.12 -5.55 10.87
CA THR A 224 35.48 -4.99 10.71
C THR A 224 35.65 -3.71 11.53
N GLU A 225 35.45 -3.79 12.85
CA GLU A 225 36.08 -2.81 13.75
C GLU A 225 36.14 -3.37 15.18
N ASN A 226 37.36 -3.79 15.52
CA ASN A 226 38.01 -3.94 16.84
C ASN A 226 37.45 -4.93 17.88
#